data_AF-M5G9E9-F1
#
_entry.id   AF-M5G9E9-F1
#
_cell.length_a   1.000
_cell.length_b   1.000
_cell.length_c   1.000
_cell.angle_alpha   90.00
_cell.angle_beta   90.00
_cell.angle_gamma   90.00
#
_symmetry.space_group_name_H-M   'P 1'
#
loop_
_entity.id
_entity.type
_entity.pdbx_description
1 polymer ?
#
loop_
_entity_poly.entity_id
_entity_poly.type
_entity_poly.pdbx_seq_one_letter_code
_entity_poly.pdbx_strand_id
1 'polypeptide(L)'
;MSTSGSPSQSISATEGAHDTERLAANLIAMLQSNQVGSETTSSQVIAQVTRKAPGAGLPAPLVLFSLNDSDSSFTSQSFVPTSAPSILPLSPSIPSPDDPHIALHAESAVEELRRRLTDLEQAHRDASICTRRRRRPTQLTDDDEEPYSKRQCGTHLVSRLQRDQLDEMDLPVHAYLQKEVRKTMYNLIGYQRGALMPDISGPLVARSGQFLVPDFKAGINAPPNRLIQGRAAEMVLAYECDHPGTVPETRPMKLMHTEQRLAELDGGEKKMRREREARRIERRKTRGQQLCDAIVDFCQEHDLDHQEMHNALVDEEWVGEEWSCDEDGTRNESWRQKLFEAGTISLTERDDPDVAILEK
;
A
#
# COMPACT_ATOMS: atom_id res chain seq x y z
N MET A 1 64.67 5.11 -8.48
CA MET A 1 64.42 4.61 -7.11
C MET A 1 63.79 5.74 -6.31
N SER A 2 62.50 5.66 -6.01
CA SER A 2 61.79 6.47 -5.00
C SER A 2 60.39 5.89 -4.85
N THR A 3 60.17 5.12 -3.79
CA THR A 3 58.87 4.56 -3.40
C THR A 3 58.37 5.32 -2.18
N SER A 4 57.30 6.10 -2.35
CA SER A 4 56.59 6.80 -1.27
C SER A 4 55.61 5.85 -0.60
N GLY A 5 55.82 5.57 0.69
CA GLY A 5 54.89 4.81 1.53
C GLY A 5 53.84 5.70 2.18
N SER A 6 52.60 5.22 2.22
CA SER A 6 51.48 5.84 2.94
C SER A 6 51.25 5.13 4.28
N PRO A 7 50.91 5.87 5.36
CA PRO A 7 50.69 5.29 6.68
C PRO A 7 49.23 4.81 6.86
N SER A 8 49.06 3.59 7.34
CA SER A 8 47.77 3.02 7.77
C SER A 8 47.38 3.58 9.14
N GLN A 9 46.17 4.14 9.25
CA GLN A 9 45.53 4.48 10.52
C GLN A 9 44.58 3.36 10.95
N SER A 10 44.82 2.81 12.12
CA SER A 10 43.97 1.80 12.78
C SER A 10 42.90 2.52 13.61
N ILE A 11 41.63 2.25 13.32
CA ILE A 11 40.48 2.78 14.07
C ILE A 11 39.96 1.66 14.99
N SER A 12 39.99 1.90 16.29
CA SER A 12 39.53 1.00 17.35
C SER A 12 38.01 1.08 17.52
N ALA A 13 37.33 -0.07 17.40
CA ALA A 13 35.88 -0.22 17.55
C ALA A 13 35.52 -0.76 18.94
N THR A 14 35.13 0.10 19.88
CA THR A 14 34.62 -0.35 21.20
C THR A 14 33.43 0.46 21.76
N GLU A 15 32.77 1.32 20.98
CA GLU A 15 31.75 2.25 21.51
C GLU A 15 30.28 1.89 21.23
N GLY A 16 29.98 0.68 20.73
CA GLY A 16 28.62 0.30 20.29
C GLY A 16 27.74 -0.49 21.28
N ALA A 17 28.24 -0.83 22.48
CA ALA A 17 27.54 -1.78 23.36
C ALA A 17 26.54 -1.16 24.35
N HIS A 18 26.58 0.16 24.58
CA HIS A 18 25.73 0.80 25.60
C HIS A 18 24.36 1.29 25.11
N ASP A 19 24.15 1.38 23.80
CA ASP A 19 22.88 1.88 23.25
C ASP A 19 21.80 0.80 23.09
N THR A 20 22.19 -0.48 23.00
CA THR A 20 21.25 -1.60 22.86
C THR A 20 20.54 -1.93 24.18
N GLU A 21 21.23 -1.81 25.32
CA GLU A 21 20.60 -2.00 26.65
C GLU A 21 19.53 -0.94 26.95
N ARG A 22 19.76 0.31 26.54
CA ARG A 22 18.77 1.39 26.72
C ARG A 22 17.51 1.19 25.88
N LEU A 23 17.65 0.64 24.67
CA LEU A 23 16.52 0.31 23.81
C LEU A 23 15.70 -0.87 24.35
N ALA A 24 16.36 -1.89 24.89
CA ALA A 24 15.69 -3.05 25.49
C ALA A 24 14.87 -2.65 26.74
N ALA A 25 15.41 -1.78 27.60
CA ALA A 25 14.73 -1.32 28.81
C ALA A 25 13.44 -0.52 28.50
N ASN A 26 13.47 0.34 27.47
CA ASN A 26 12.29 1.11 27.05
C ASN A 26 11.18 0.23 26.44
N LEU A 27 11.54 -0.86 25.74
CA LEU A 27 10.55 -1.77 25.16
C LEU A 27 9.77 -2.53 26.25
N ILE A 28 10.47 -2.95 27.32
CA ILE A 28 9.87 -3.67 28.45
C ILE A 28 8.91 -2.76 29.23
N ALA A 29 9.29 -1.50 29.47
CA ALA A 29 8.44 -0.52 30.15
C ALA A 29 7.14 -0.24 29.36
N MET A 30 7.22 -0.22 28.03
CA MET A 30 6.07 0.02 27.17
C MET A 30 5.08 -1.16 27.15
N LEU A 31 5.57 -2.40 27.27
CA LEU A 31 4.72 -3.60 27.32
C LEU A 31 3.99 -3.74 28.66
N GLN A 32 4.59 -3.30 29.77
CA GLN A 32 3.97 -3.35 31.09
C GLN A 32 2.85 -2.30 31.26
N SER A 33 2.87 -1.20 30.49
CA SER A 33 1.84 -0.17 30.55
C SER A 33 0.51 -0.56 29.89
N ASN A 34 0.46 -1.67 29.13
CA ASN A 34 -0.73 -2.08 28.36
C ASN A 34 -1.57 -3.19 29.01
N GLN A 35 -1.23 -3.65 30.22
CA GLN A 35 -1.96 -4.74 30.88
C GLN A 35 -2.98 -4.32 31.94
N VAL A 36 -3.23 -3.03 32.15
CA VAL A 36 -4.21 -2.58 33.16
C VAL A 36 -5.47 -2.04 32.47
N GLY A 37 -6.46 -2.91 32.25
CA GLY A 37 -7.79 -2.45 31.87
C GLY A 37 -8.67 -3.45 31.11
N SER A 38 -8.99 -4.60 31.70
CA SER A 38 -10.21 -5.32 31.29
C SER A 38 -10.78 -6.14 32.45
N GLU A 39 -11.53 -5.46 33.32
CA GLU A 39 -12.43 -6.15 34.24
C GLU A 39 -13.85 -5.58 34.15
N THR A 40 -14.78 -6.51 33.87
CA THR A 40 -16.17 -6.58 34.32
C THR A 40 -17.27 -5.71 33.67
N THR A 41 -18.18 -6.40 32.99
CA THR A 41 -19.67 -6.34 33.12
C THR A 41 -20.24 -7.24 32.00
N SER A 42 -20.77 -8.46 32.18
CA SER A 42 -21.74 -9.03 33.12
C SER A 42 -23.06 -8.27 33.21
N SER A 43 -23.99 -8.56 32.29
CA SER A 43 -25.44 -8.65 32.56
C SER A 43 -26.20 -9.27 31.40
N GLN A 44 -26.56 -10.54 31.63
CA GLN A 44 -27.84 -11.21 31.41
C GLN A 44 -29.04 -10.29 31.07
N VAL A 45 -29.99 -10.79 30.25
CA VAL A 45 -31.46 -10.87 30.54
C VAL A 45 -32.34 -10.96 29.27
N ILE A 46 -33.10 -12.07 29.21
CA ILE A 46 -34.46 -12.30 28.67
C ILE A 46 -34.67 -12.50 27.16
N ALA A 47 -35.00 -13.75 26.84
CA ALA A 47 -35.82 -14.16 25.71
C ALA A 47 -37.29 -13.77 25.93
N GLN A 48 -37.92 -13.14 24.94
CA GLN A 48 -39.38 -13.17 24.80
C GLN A 48 -39.79 -13.56 23.39
N VAL A 49 -40.43 -14.72 23.35
CA VAL A 49 -41.33 -15.22 22.31
C VAL A 49 -42.59 -14.36 22.30
N THR A 50 -43.00 -13.81 21.16
CA THR A 50 -44.42 -13.55 20.88
C THR A 50 -44.73 -13.56 19.38
N ARG A 51 -45.99 -13.92 19.12
CA ARG A 51 -46.54 -14.49 17.91
C ARG A 51 -46.90 -13.45 16.84
N LYS A 52 -46.64 -13.86 15.61
CA LYS A 52 -47.36 -13.64 14.34
C LYS A 52 -48.87 -13.29 14.47
N ALA A 53 -49.28 -12.17 13.86
CA ALA A 53 -50.56 -12.02 13.15
C ALA A 53 -50.51 -10.82 12.15
N PRO A 54 -51.27 -10.86 11.04
CA PRO A 54 -51.19 -9.89 9.95
C PRO A 54 -52.30 -8.82 10.02
N GLY A 55 -52.04 -7.63 9.46
CA GLY A 55 -53.11 -6.63 9.30
C GLY A 55 -52.63 -5.27 8.81
N ALA A 56 -52.86 -5.04 7.51
CA ALA A 56 -53.19 -3.79 6.82
C ALA A 56 -52.87 -2.42 7.45
N GLY A 57 -52.27 -1.54 6.64
CA GLY A 57 -52.48 -0.09 6.76
C GLY A 57 -51.26 0.78 6.46
N LEU A 58 -51.11 1.18 5.20
CA LEU A 58 -50.40 2.42 4.82
C LEU A 58 -51.11 3.62 5.48
N PRO A 59 -50.43 4.73 5.85
CA PRO A 59 -49.95 5.69 4.87
C PRO A 59 -48.57 6.33 5.13
N ALA A 60 -48.09 6.97 4.07
CA ALA A 60 -46.82 7.64 3.84
C ALA A 60 -46.58 8.91 4.72
N PRO A 61 -45.37 9.49 4.67
CA PRO A 61 -44.77 10.24 5.76
C PRO A 61 -45.03 11.75 5.70
N LEU A 62 -45.18 12.39 6.86
CA LEU A 62 -45.08 13.84 6.98
C LEU A 62 -43.63 14.25 7.22
N VAL A 63 -43.11 14.96 6.23
CA VAL A 63 -41.85 15.68 6.20
C VAL A 63 -41.98 16.91 7.09
N LEU A 64 -41.13 17.04 8.11
CA LEU A 64 -40.88 18.29 8.82
C LEU A 64 -39.39 18.63 8.64
N PHE A 65 -39.12 19.53 7.72
CA PHE A 65 -37.85 20.24 7.61
C PHE A 65 -37.77 21.26 8.74
N SER A 66 -36.88 21.05 9.71
CA SER A 66 -36.39 22.12 10.58
C SER A 66 -35.21 22.80 9.90
N LEU A 67 -35.42 24.03 9.44
CA LEU A 67 -34.34 25.00 9.23
C LEU A 67 -33.85 25.46 10.62
N ASN A 68 -32.63 25.08 10.98
CA ASN A 68 -31.88 25.80 12.00
C ASN A 68 -30.90 26.72 11.27
N ASP A 69 -31.27 27.99 11.16
CA ASP A 69 -30.34 29.09 11.00
C ASP A 69 -29.55 29.23 12.31
N SER A 70 -28.28 28.85 12.28
CA SER A 70 -27.33 29.16 13.35
C SER A 70 -26.47 30.34 12.91
N ASP A 71 -26.93 31.54 13.23
CA ASP A 71 -26.10 32.75 13.33
C ASP A 71 -25.08 32.54 14.46
N SER A 72 -23.86 32.12 14.10
CA SER A 72 -22.72 32.16 15.03
C SER A 72 -21.93 33.45 14.80
N SER A 73 -22.17 34.39 15.70
CA SER A 73 -21.42 35.63 15.91
C SER A 73 -19.91 35.40 16.03
N PHE A 74 -19.17 36.11 15.20
CA PHE A 74 -17.71 36.18 15.16
C PHE A 74 -17.18 36.95 16.38
N THR A 75 -16.59 36.25 17.35
CA THR A 75 -15.79 36.87 18.43
C THR A 75 -14.35 37.05 17.97
N SER A 76 -14.00 38.30 17.67
CA SER A 76 -12.63 38.75 17.39
C SER A 76 -11.72 38.54 18.61
N GLN A 77 -10.74 37.65 18.51
CA GLN A 77 -9.62 37.58 19.45
C GLN A 77 -8.42 38.36 18.90
N SER A 78 -8.00 39.33 19.71
CA SER A 78 -6.83 40.19 19.55
C SER A 78 -5.53 39.38 19.68
N PHE A 79 -4.73 39.33 18.61
CA PHE A 79 -3.36 38.81 18.63
C PHE A 79 -2.34 39.91 18.98
N VAL A 80 -1.41 39.57 19.86
CA VAL A 80 -0.26 40.39 20.27
C VAL A 80 0.85 40.24 19.22
N PRO A 81 1.54 41.31 18.79
CA PRO A 81 2.64 41.19 17.83
C PRO A 81 3.91 40.75 18.54
N THR A 82 4.35 39.50 18.32
CA THR A 82 5.71 39.05 18.65
C THR A 82 6.62 39.36 17.45
N SER A 83 7.41 40.42 17.59
CA SER A 83 8.47 40.81 16.67
C SER A 83 9.59 39.78 16.64
N ALA A 84 9.72 39.06 15.52
CA ALA A 84 10.87 38.23 15.19
C ALA A 84 11.94 39.05 14.44
N PRO A 85 13.25 38.78 14.64
CA PRO A 85 14.32 39.46 13.92
C PRO A 85 14.33 39.03 12.45
N SER A 86 14.01 39.99 11.58
CA SER A 86 14.04 39.86 10.13
C SER A 86 15.49 39.88 9.63
N ILE A 87 16.05 38.72 9.33
CA ILE A 87 17.26 38.58 8.52
C ILE A 87 16.78 38.21 7.12
N LEU A 88 16.53 39.23 6.31
CA LEU A 88 16.17 39.07 4.91
C LEU A 88 17.39 38.54 4.14
N PRO A 89 17.30 37.39 3.44
CA PRO A 89 18.30 37.04 2.46
C PRO A 89 18.26 38.09 1.35
N LEU A 90 19.42 38.69 1.05
CA LEU A 90 19.61 39.61 -0.07
C LEU A 90 18.99 39.00 -1.32
N SER A 91 17.89 39.59 -1.78
CA SER A 91 17.26 39.20 -3.03
C SER A 91 18.24 39.48 -4.16
N PRO A 92 18.52 38.51 -5.05
CA PRO A 92 19.36 38.76 -6.21
C PRO A 92 18.73 39.89 -7.03
N SER A 93 19.49 40.97 -7.22
CA SER A 93 19.05 42.13 -8.00
C SER A 93 18.52 41.67 -9.34
N ILE A 94 17.21 41.84 -9.54
CA ILE A 94 16.53 41.55 -10.80
C ILE A 94 17.16 42.48 -11.84
N PRO A 95 17.83 41.95 -12.89
CA PRO A 95 18.45 42.77 -13.91
C PRO A 95 17.36 43.60 -14.61
N SER A 96 17.67 44.88 -14.85
CA SER A 96 16.77 45.84 -15.49
C SER A 96 16.31 45.31 -16.87
N PRO A 97 15.01 45.35 -17.18
CA PRO A 97 14.43 44.72 -18.38
C PRO A 97 14.79 45.38 -19.73
N ASP A 98 15.62 46.43 -19.73
CA ASP A 98 15.93 47.22 -20.92
C ASP A 98 17.23 46.84 -21.62
N ASP A 99 17.90 45.76 -21.20
CA ASP A 99 19.13 45.30 -21.86
C ASP A 99 18.82 44.33 -23.01
N PRO A 100 18.94 44.76 -24.29
CA PRO A 100 18.54 43.97 -25.46
C PRO A 100 19.36 42.69 -25.63
N HIS A 101 20.52 42.57 -24.96
CA HIS A 101 21.34 41.36 -24.99
C HIS A 101 20.81 40.25 -24.07
N ILE A 102 20.08 40.60 -22.99
CA ILE A 102 19.50 39.61 -22.06
C ILE A 102 18.31 38.89 -22.70
N ALA A 103 17.53 39.59 -23.54
CA ALA A 103 16.37 39.02 -24.23
C ALA A 103 16.76 37.85 -25.16
N LEU A 104 17.87 37.97 -25.90
CA LEU A 104 18.34 36.92 -26.81
C LEU A 104 18.80 35.66 -26.05
N HIS A 105 19.42 35.81 -24.88
CA HIS A 105 19.81 34.68 -24.04
C HIS A 105 18.61 34.00 -23.38
N ALA A 106 17.59 34.78 -23.00
CA ALA A 106 16.35 34.23 -22.43
C ALA A 106 15.59 33.37 -23.44
N GLU A 107 15.48 33.82 -24.70
CA GLU A 107 14.82 33.02 -25.75
C GLU A 107 15.58 31.72 -26.05
N SER A 108 16.91 31.77 -26.10
CA SER A 108 17.74 30.57 -26.27
C SER A 108 17.57 29.58 -25.12
N ALA A 109 17.50 30.06 -23.87
CA ALA A 109 17.32 29.21 -22.70
C ALA A 109 15.93 28.56 -22.67
N VAL A 110 14.89 29.29 -23.08
CA VAL A 110 13.53 28.74 -23.19
C VAL A 110 13.46 27.66 -24.28
N GLU A 111 14.13 27.86 -25.41
CA GLU A 111 14.14 26.88 -26.49
C GLU A 111 14.93 25.62 -26.14
N GLU A 112 16.04 25.77 -25.41
CA GLU A 112 16.79 24.64 -24.84
C GLU A 112 15.95 23.85 -23.83
N LEU A 113 15.21 24.54 -22.96
CA LEU A 113 14.31 23.91 -22.00
C LEU A 113 13.19 23.11 -22.70
N ARG A 114 12.59 23.68 -23.75
CA ARG A 114 11.59 22.99 -24.57
C ARG A 114 12.16 21.74 -25.23
N ARG A 115 13.36 21.82 -25.81
CA ARG A 115 14.03 20.68 -26.44
C ARG A 115 14.28 19.57 -25.40
N ARG A 116 14.81 19.91 -24.24
CA ARG A 116 15.06 18.96 -23.13
C ARG A 116 13.78 18.30 -22.60
N LEU A 117 12.68 19.05 -22.51
CA LEU A 117 11.37 18.50 -22.13
C LEU A 117 10.87 17.48 -23.17
N THR A 118 11.04 17.78 -24.45
CA THR A 118 10.64 16.91 -25.56
C THR A 118 11.46 15.61 -25.55
N ASP A 119 12.77 15.71 -25.33
CA ASP A 119 13.68 14.57 -25.23
C ASP A 119 13.33 13.67 -24.03
N LEU A 120 13.00 14.25 -22.87
CA LEU A 120 12.57 13.50 -21.69
C LEU A 120 11.23 12.78 -21.89
N GLU A 121 10.25 13.44 -22.52
CA GLU A 121 8.97 12.79 -22.86
C GLU A 121 9.17 11.63 -23.82
N GLN A 122 10.05 11.79 -24.81
CA GLN A 122 10.35 10.73 -25.78
C GLN A 122 11.09 9.57 -25.11
N ALA A 123 12.11 9.84 -24.29
CA ALA A 123 12.82 8.84 -23.53
C ALA A 123 11.88 8.06 -22.58
N HIS A 124 10.91 8.72 -21.97
CA HIS A 124 9.90 8.07 -21.14
C HIS A 124 8.98 7.13 -21.94
N ARG A 125 8.57 7.53 -23.16
CA ARG A 125 7.82 6.64 -24.06
C ARG A 125 8.64 5.41 -24.45
N ASP A 126 9.91 5.60 -24.81
CA ASP A 126 10.78 4.51 -25.25
C ASP A 126 11.15 3.54 -24.11
N ALA A 127 11.39 4.08 -22.90
CA ALA A 127 11.60 3.28 -21.70
C ALA A 127 10.37 2.42 -21.33
N SER A 128 9.16 2.93 -21.57
CA SER A 128 7.93 2.16 -21.35
C SER A 128 7.79 0.95 -22.29
N ILE A 129 8.39 1.02 -23.49
CA ILE A 129 8.34 -0.03 -24.50
C ILE A 129 9.42 -1.11 -24.23
N CYS A 130 10.60 -0.71 -23.75
CA CYS A 130 11.74 -1.59 -23.53
C CYS A 130 11.68 -2.45 -22.25
N THR A 131 10.77 -2.19 -21.30
CA THR A 131 10.63 -3.02 -20.07
C THR A 131 9.80 -4.29 -20.25
N ARG A 132 9.34 -4.60 -21.47
CA ARG A 132 8.83 -5.93 -21.80
C ARG A 132 9.97 -6.95 -21.79
N ARG A 133 10.34 -7.40 -20.59
CA ARG A 133 11.23 -8.54 -20.33
C ARG A 133 10.92 -9.65 -21.34
N ARG A 134 11.92 -10.00 -22.17
CA ARG A 134 11.87 -11.19 -23.02
C ARG A 134 11.53 -12.38 -22.14
N ARG A 135 10.32 -12.93 -22.31
CA ARG A 135 9.95 -14.19 -21.67
C ARG A 135 10.94 -15.24 -22.17
N ARG A 136 11.59 -15.94 -21.23
CA ARG A 136 12.32 -17.17 -21.57
C ARG A 136 11.33 -18.12 -22.28
N PRO A 137 11.74 -18.84 -23.32
CA PRO A 137 10.93 -19.92 -23.88
C PRO A 137 10.65 -20.93 -22.77
N THR A 138 9.41 -20.97 -22.30
CA THR A 138 8.94 -22.04 -21.43
C THR A 138 8.81 -23.27 -22.33
N GLN A 139 9.60 -24.32 -22.07
CA GLN A 139 9.36 -25.62 -22.69
C GLN A 139 7.91 -26.01 -22.40
N LEU A 140 7.13 -26.20 -23.45
CA LEU A 140 5.85 -26.90 -23.38
C LEU A 140 6.17 -28.34 -22.99
N THR A 141 5.87 -28.73 -21.77
CA THR A 141 5.52 -30.11 -21.47
C THR A 141 4.05 -30.27 -21.85
N ASP A 142 3.81 -31.02 -22.93
CA ASP A 142 2.50 -31.54 -23.32
C ASP A 142 2.12 -32.62 -22.30
N ASP A 143 1.43 -32.26 -21.23
CA ASP A 143 0.50 -33.12 -20.49
C ASP A 143 0.08 -32.35 -19.22
N ASP A 144 -1.09 -31.74 -19.29
CA ASP A 144 -2.08 -31.65 -18.20
C ASP A 144 -3.12 -30.57 -18.55
N GLU A 145 -4.38 -31.00 -18.70
CA GLU A 145 -5.55 -30.12 -18.82
C GLU A 145 -5.78 -29.38 -17.50
N GLU A 146 -5.01 -28.33 -17.22
CA GLU A 146 -5.35 -27.35 -16.18
C GLU A 146 -6.11 -26.15 -16.77
N PRO A 147 -7.20 -25.70 -16.12
CA PRO A 147 -8.04 -24.64 -16.66
C PRO A 147 -7.29 -23.30 -16.68
N TYR A 148 -7.13 -22.80 -17.91
CA TYR A 148 -6.55 -21.51 -18.30
C TYR A 148 -6.81 -20.36 -17.31
N SER A 149 -5.86 -20.15 -16.40
CA SER A 149 -5.74 -18.90 -15.64
C SER A 149 -5.26 -17.79 -16.57
N LYS A 150 -6.23 -17.04 -17.12
CA LYS A 150 -6.06 -15.86 -17.97
C LYS A 150 -5.17 -14.84 -17.24
N ARG A 151 -3.86 -14.84 -17.53
CA ARG A 151 -2.89 -13.90 -16.94
C ARG A 151 -3.30 -12.48 -17.30
N GLN A 152 -3.96 -11.80 -16.36
CA GLN A 152 -4.28 -10.39 -16.45
C GLN A 152 -2.96 -9.61 -16.48
N CYS A 153 -2.53 -9.26 -17.69
CA CYS A 153 -1.51 -8.24 -17.91
C CYS A 153 -2.16 -6.87 -17.64
N GLY A 154 -2.47 -6.62 -16.37
CA GLY A 154 -2.98 -5.35 -15.89
C GLY A 154 -1.81 -4.56 -15.36
N THR A 155 -1.54 -3.41 -15.97
CA THR A 155 -0.93 -2.28 -15.27
C THR A 155 -1.63 -2.14 -13.93
N HIS A 156 -0.96 -2.62 -12.87
CA HIS A 156 -1.45 -2.63 -11.50
C HIS A 156 -1.43 -1.18 -11.03
N LEU A 157 -2.41 -0.40 -11.48
CA LEU A 157 -2.71 0.91 -10.92
C LEU A 157 -2.89 0.66 -9.41
N VAL A 158 -2.05 1.31 -8.62
CA VAL A 158 -1.91 1.22 -7.16
C VAL A 158 -3.24 1.46 -6.41
N SER A 159 -4.29 1.85 -7.12
CA SER A 159 -5.61 2.19 -6.58
C SER A 159 -6.64 1.05 -6.58
N ARG A 160 -6.32 -0.17 -7.06
CA ARG A 160 -7.29 -1.28 -7.06
C ARG A 160 -6.99 -2.30 -5.97
N LEU A 161 -7.03 -1.86 -4.71
CA LEU A 161 -7.27 -2.78 -3.59
C LEU A 161 -8.58 -3.52 -3.88
N GLN A 162 -8.55 -4.85 -3.81
CA GLN A 162 -9.79 -5.60 -4.01
C GLN A 162 -10.77 -5.25 -2.90
N ARG A 163 -12.08 -5.25 -3.19
CA ARG A 163 -13.11 -4.93 -2.19
C ARG A 163 -12.98 -5.81 -0.94
N ASP A 164 -12.54 -7.04 -1.14
CA ASP A 164 -12.35 -8.05 -0.10
C ASP A 164 -11.10 -7.80 0.76
N GLN A 165 -10.25 -6.85 0.37
CA GLN A 165 -9.07 -6.40 1.12
C GLN A 165 -9.28 -5.08 1.84
N LEU A 166 -10.42 -4.41 1.64
CA LEU A 166 -10.78 -3.21 2.39
C LEU A 166 -11.41 -3.61 3.71
N ASP A 167 -10.95 -3.01 4.80
CA ASP A 167 -11.53 -3.24 6.11
C ASP A 167 -12.99 -2.76 6.14
N GLU A 168 -13.80 -3.31 7.04
CA GLU A 168 -15.22 -2.94 7.18
C GLU A 168 -15.41 -1.43 7.45
N MET A 169 -14.39 -0.79 8.03
CA MET A 169 -14.32 0.66 8.27
C MET A 169 -13.88 1.48 7.05
N ASP A 170 -13.13 0.89 6.12
CA ASP A 170 -12.71 1.60 4.91
C ASP A 170 -13.85 1.72 3.90
N LEU A 171 -14.77 0.76 3.88
CA LEU A 171 -15.94 0.78 3.00
C LEU A 171 -16.80 2.05 3.15
N PRO A 172 -17.24 2.47 4.36
CA PRO A 172 -18.00 3.70 4.53
C PRO A 172 -17.19 4.95 4.21
N VAL A 173 -15.89 5.00 4.55
CA VAL A 173 -15.01 6.14 4.22
C VAL A 173 -14.84 6.25 2.71
N HIS A 174 -14.58 5.14 2.03
CA HIS A 174 -14.49 5.09 0.57
C HIS A 174 -15.80 5.54 -0.08
N ALA A 175 -16.95 5.05 0.40
CA ALA A 175 -18.26 5.45 -0.11
C ALA A 175 -18.52 6.95 0.09
N TYR A 176 -18.14 7.51 1.24
CA TYR A 176 -18.21 8.94 1.53
C TYR A 176 -17.34 9.75 0.59
N LEU A 177 -16.04 9.43 0.49
CA LEU A 177 -15.09 10.14 -0.38
C LEU A 177 -15.51 10.05 -1.85
N GLN A 178 -15.95 8.88 -2.31
CA GLN A 178 -16.44 8.71 -3.67
C GLN A 178 -17.68 9.58 -3.93
N LYS A 179 -18.58 9.69 -2.95
CA LYS A 179 -19.78 10.54 -3.02
C LYS A 179 -19.40 12.02 -3.08
N GLU A 180 -18.49 12.47 -2.22
CA GLU A 180 -18.06 13.87 -2.20
C GLU A 180 -17.27 14.23 -3.46
N VAL A 181 -16.34 13.39 -3.92
CA VAL A 181 -15.64 13.61 -5.19
C VAL A 181 -16.63 13.72 -6.36
N ARG A 182 -17.63 12.83 -6.43
CA ARG A 182 -18.65 12.89 -7.48
C ARG A 182 -19.48 14.17 -7.41
N LYS A 183 -19.87 14.59 -6.20
CA LYS A 183 -20.59 15.85 -5.96
C LYS A 183 -19.75 17.06 -6.40
N THR A 184 -18.46 17.07 -6.09
CA THR A 184 -17.54 18.13 -6.51
C THR A 184 -17.31 18.12 -8.02
N MET A 185 -17.21 16.95 -8.65
CA MET A 185 -17.17 16.83 -10.11
C MET A 185 -18.42 17.44 -10.75
N TYR A 186 -19.62 17.17 -10.22
CA TYR A 186 -20.87 17.76 -10.70
C TYR A 186 -20.86 19.28 -10.61
N ASN A 187 -20.35 19.84 -9.51
CA ASN A 187 -20.21 21.28 -9.37
C ASN A 187 -19.24 21.87 -10.40
N LEU A 188 -18.11 21.21 -10.65
CA LEU A 188 -17.10 21.65 -11.64
C LEU A 188 -17.64 21.67 -13.08
N ILE A 189 -18.54 20.76 -13.43
CA ILE A 189 -19.17 20.71 -14.76
C ILE A 189 -20.45 21.56 -14.84
N GLY A 190 -20.85 22.20 -13.73
CA GLY A 190 -22.05 23.03 -13.65
C GLY A 190 -23.36 22.25 -13.58
N TYR A 191 -23.31 20.94 -13.26
CA TYR A 191 -24.49 20.11 -13.09
C TYR A 191 -25.23 20.46 -11.79
N GLN A 192 -26.54 20.65 -11.89
CA GLN A 192 -27.43 20.87 -10.74
C GLN A 192 -28.34 19.67 -10.54
N ARG A 193 -28.59 19.31 -9.28
CA ARG A 193 -29.50 18.22 -8.93
C ARG A 193 -30.90 18.49 -9.52
N GLY A 194 -31.39 17.57 -10.35
CA GLY A 194 -32.67 17.69 -11.03
C GLY A 194 -32.61 18.33 -12.42
N ALA A 195 -31.46 18.87 -12.83
CA ALA A 195 -31.22 19.24 -14.21
C ALA A 195 -30.95 17.99 -15.09
N LEU A 196 -31.07 18.16 -16.40
CA LEU A 196 -30.64 17.16 -17.37
C LEU A 196 -29.12 16.97 -17.25
N MET A 197 -28.66 15.72 -17.13
CA MET A 197 -27.23 15.42 -17.11
C MET A 197 -26.64 15.76 -18.49
N PRO A 198 -25.50 16.46 -18.57
CA PRO A 198 -24.84 16.65 -19.85
C PRO A 198 -24.47 15.29 -20.42
N ASP A 199 -24.91 15.03 -21.64
CA ASP A 199 -24.59 13.82 -22.39
C ASP A 199 -23.98 14.19 -23.75
N ILE A 200 -23.68 13.20 -24.59
CA ILE A 200 -23.05 13.41 -25.91
C ILE A 200 -23.91 14.30 -26.83
N SER A 201 -25.22 14.29 -26.63
CA SER A 201 -26.24 14.99 -27.42
C SER A 201 -26.85 16.22 -26.72
N GLY A 202 -26.51 16.43 -25.45
CA GLY A 202 -27.23 17.31 -24.55
C GLY A 202 -26.82 18.76 -24.74
N PRO A 203 -27.71 19.72 -24.44
CA PRO A 203 -27.35 21.12 -24.45
C PRO A 203 -26.22 21.37 -23.45
N LEU A 204 -25.16 22.05 -23.91
CA LEU A 204 -24.11 22.55 -23.04
C LEU A 204 -24.74 23.40 -21.93
N VAL A 205 -24.25 23.24 -20.70
CA VAL A 205 -24.77 23.98 -19.54
C VAL A 205 -24.67 25.47 -19.83
N ALA A 206 -25.81 26.12 -20.08
CA ALA A 206 -25.87 27.51 -20.57
C ALA A 206 -25.52 28.57 -19.51
N ARG A 207 -24.91 28.19 -18.39
CA ARG A 207 -24.52 29.12 -17.34
C ARG A 207 -23.17 29.75 -17.67
N SER A 208 -23.11 31.07 -17.58
CA SER A 208 -21.88 31.84 -17.63
C SER A 208 -21.02 31.52 -16.40
N GLY A 209 -20.04 30.62 -16.56
CA GLY A 209 -19.10 30.24 -15.52
C GLY A 209 -17.92 29.46 -16.08
N GLN A 210 -16.82 29.40 -15.34
CA GLN A 210 -15.63 28.61 -15.67
C GLN A 210 -15.90 27.12 -15.38
N PHE A 211 -16.84 26.52 -16.11
CA PHE A 211 -17.13 25.09 -16.00
C PHE A 211 -16.16 24.28 -16.85
N LEU A 212 -15.73 23.14 -16.31
CA LEU A 212 -14.95 22.18 -17.07
C LEU A 212 -15.90 21.34 -17.92
N VAL A 213 -15.56 21.12 -19.19
CA VAL A 213 -16.39 20.35 -20.12
C VAL A 213 -15.84 18.91 -20.20
N PRO A 214 -16.60 17.89 -19.74
CA PRO A 214 -16.22 16.51 -19.94
C PRO A 214 -16.22 16.16 -21.43
N ASP A 215 -15.28 15.31 -21.84
CA ASP A 215 -15.33 14.67 -23.15
C ASP A 215 -16.14 13.37 -23.03
N PHE A 216 -17.42 13.44 -23.38
CA PHE A 216 -18.33 12.29 -23.35
C PHE A 216 -18.13 11.29 -24.48
N LYS A 217 -17.37 11.66 -25.53
CA LYS A 217 -17.03 10.74 -26.62
C LYS A 217 -15.81 9.90 -26.26
N ALA A 218 -14.95 10.41 -25.39
CA ALA A 218 -13.80 9.70 -24.89
C ALA A 218 -14.09 8.94 -23.57
N GLY A 219 -13.20 8.02 -23.20
CA GLY A 219 -13.32 7.26 -21.96
C GLY A 219 -13.06 8.11 -20.70
N ILE A 220 -13.36 7.53 -19.53
CA ILE A 220 -13.13 8.17 -18.21
C ILE A 220 -11.65 8.56 -17.97
N ASN A 221 -10.73 7.88 -18.64
CA ASN A 221 -9.28 8.12 -18.55
C ASN A 221 -8.76 9.14 -19.57
N ALA A 222 -9.63 9.74 -20.38
CA ALA A 222 -9.24 10.81 -21.30
C ALA A 222 -8.68 12.02 -20.54
N PRO A 223 -7.71 12.77 -21.10
CA PRO A 223 -7.08 13.88 -20.39
C PRO A 223 -8.07 14.91 -19.81
N PRO A 224 -9.12 15.37 -20.53
CA PRO A 224 -10.10 16.29 -19.96
C PRO A 224 -10.87 15.69 -18.78
N ASN A 225 -11.26 14.43 -18.86
CA ASN A 225 -12.01 13.73 -17.82
C ASN A 225 -11.16 13.46 -16.57
N ARG A 226 -9.87 13.14 -16.76
CA ARG A 226 -8.90 13.00 -15.67
C ARG A 226 -8.63 14.33 -14.98
N LEU A 227 -8.56 15.44 -15.72
CA LEU A 227 -8.39 16.78 -15.14
C LEU A 227 -9.56 17.13 -14.21
N ILE A 228 -10.79 16.82 -14.63
CA ILE A 228 -11.99 17.05 -13.80
C ILE A 228 -11.94 16.19 -12.53
N GLN A 229 -11.58 14.91 -12.65
CA GLN A 229 -11.45 14.01 -11.50
C GLN A 229 -10.35 14.47 -10.53
N GLY A 230 -9.18 14.84 -11.06
CA GLY A 230 -8.05 15.33 -10.26
C GLY A 230 -8.41 16.58 -9.49
N ARG A 231 -8.99 17.59 -10.17
CA ARG A 231 -9.40 18.83 -9.53
C ARG A 231 -10.50 18.63 -8.49
N ALA A 232 -11.44 17.73 -8.74
CA ALA A 232 -12.47 17.37 -7.75
C ALA A 232 -11.86 16.70 -6.52
N ALA A 233 -10.90 15.78 -6.70
CA ALA A 233 -10.20 15.12 -5.60
C ALA A 233 -9.36 16.11 -4.79
N GLU A 234 -8.65 17.03 -5.43
CA GLU A 234 -7.89 18.11 -4.77
C GLU A 234 -8.80 19.00 -3.93
N MET A 235 -9.95 19.40 -4.46
CA MET A 235 -10.91 20.23 -3.71
C MET A 235 -11.51 19.51 -2.50
N VAL A 236 -11.82 18.21 -2.63
CA VAL A 236 -12.29 17.40 -1.49
C VAL A 236 -11.19 17.25 -0.46
N LEU A 237 -9.95 16.99 -0.89
CA LEU A 237 -8.82 16.88 0.03
C LEU A 237 -8.59 18.19 0.81
N ALA A 238 -8.62 19.33 0.13
CA ALA A 238 -8.50 20.65 0.77
C ALA A 238 -9.66 20.89 1.76
N TYR A 239 -10.89 20.56 1.37
CA TYR A 239 -12.06 20.68 2.25
C TYR A 239 -11.92 19.82 3.52
N GLU A 240 -11.47 18.57 3.40
CA GLU A 240 -11.26 17.68 4.54
C GLU A 240 -10.09 18.13 5.44
N CYS A 241 -9.06 18.75 4.86
CA CYS A 241 -7.98 19.37 5.64
C CYS A 241 -8.49 20.54 6.49
N ASP A 242 -9.44 21.33 5.98
CA ASP A 242 -10.00 22.49 6.68
C ASP A 242 -11.09 22.10 7.70
N HIS A 243 -11.70 20.92 7.57
CA HIS A 243 -12.80 20.44 8.41
C HIS A 243 -12.47 19.10 9.10
N PRO A 244 -11.50 19.09 10.03
CA PRO A 244 -11.13 17.87 10.75
C PRO A 244 -12.34 17.32 11.52
N GLY A 245 -12.73 16.08 11.22
CA GLY A 245 -13.85 15.38 11.84
C GLY A 245 -15.01 15.00 10.91
N THR A 246 -15.01 15.48 9.66
CA THR A 246 -16.05 15.12 8.67
C THR A 246 -15.88 13.68 8.19
N VAL A 247 -14.65 13.27 7.90
CA VAL A 247 -14.26 11.86 7.84
C VAL A 247 -13.94 11.41 9.27
N PRO A 248 -14.57 10.34 9.79
CA PRO A 248 -14.21 9.77 11.08
C PRO A 248 -12.70 9.61 11.14
N GLU A 249 -12.07 10.11 12.21
CA GLU A 249 -10.62 9.95 12.46
C GLU A 249 -10.29 8.50 12.86
N THR A 250 -11.04 7.54 12.32
CA THR A 250 -10.70 6.13 12.33
C THR A 250 -9.51 5.96 11.40
N ARG A 251 -8.31 5.91 11.99
CA ARG A 251 -7.07 5.49 11.30
C ARG A 251 -7.37 4.28 10.41
N PRO A 252 -7.05 4.34 9.09
CA PRO A 252 -5.74 3.86 8.67
C PRO A 252 -5.12 4.59 7.46
N MET A 253 -5.70 5.66 6.88
CA MET A 253 -5.10 6.28 5.68
C MET A 253 -3.69 6.85 5.91
N LYS A 254 -3.44 7.48 7.06
CA LYS A 254 -2.09 7.91 7.45
C LYS A 254 -1.17 6.71 7.67
N LEU A 255 -1.68 5.60 8.23
CA LEU A 255 -0.92 4.37 8.46
C LEU A 255 -0.58 3.66 7.15
N MET A 256 -1.53 3.51 6.23
CA MET A 256 -1.29 3.00 4.88
C MET A 256 -0.30 3.88 4.12
N HIS A 257 -0.42 5.21 4.19
CA HIS A 257 0.53 6.09 3.52
C HIS A 257 1.93 5.95 4.16
N THR A 258 2.04 5.80 5.48
CA THR A 258 3.32 5.51 6.12
C THR A 258 3.84 4.12 5.77
N GLU A 259 3.00 3.11 5.67
CA GLU A 259 3.39 1.75 5.26
C GLU A 259 3.80 1.69 3.80
N GLN A 260 3.10 2.37 2.90
CA GLN A 260 3.47 2.49 1.49
C GLN A 260 4.79 3.24 1.35
N ARG A 261 4.98 4.35 2.08
CA ARG A 261 6.25 5.09 2.08
C ARG A 261 7.41 4.27 2.67
N LEU A 262 7.15 3.49 3.72
CA LEU A 262 8.14 2.56 4.28
C LEU A 262 8.45 1.41 3.29
N ALA A 263 7.44 0.91 2.57
CA ALA A 263 7.64 -0.10 1.54
C ALA A 263 8.43 0.44 0.33
N GLU A 264 8.23 1.71 -0.04
CA GLU A 264 9.03 2.39 -1.07
C GLU A 264 10.49 2.55 -0.63
N LEU A 265 10.72 2.94 0.64
CA LEU A 265 12.07 3.06 1.20
C LEU A 265 12.80 1.70 1.26
N ASP A 266 12.07 0.63 1.57
CA ASP A 266 12.58 -0.74 1.67
C ASP A 266 12.61 -1.47 0.31
N GLY A 267 12.23 -0.79 -0.79
CA GLY A 267 12.13 -1.42 -2.11
C GLY A 267 11.16 -2.60 -2.18
N GLY A 268 10.24 -2.71 -1.21
CA GLY A 268 9.31 -3.83 -1.04
C GLY A 268 9.91 -5.10 -0.44
N GLU A 269 11.13 -5.08 0.11
CA GLU A 269 11.80 -6.29 0.62
C GLU A 269 10.98 -6.98 1.73
N LYS A 270 10.49 -6.23 2.71
CA LYS A 270 9.65 -6.75 3.80
C LYS A 270 8.35 -7.36 3.29
N LYS A 271 7.72 -6.75 2.27
CA LYS A 271 6.52 -7.30 1.64
C LYS A 271 6.85 -8.62 0.94
N MET A 272 7.91 -8.64 0.14
CA MET A 272 8.40 -9.85 -0.54
C MET A 272 8.76 -10.97 0.46
N ARG A 273 9.36 -10.62 1.59
CA ARG A 273 9.70 -11.55 2.68
C ARG A 273 8.44 -12.16 3.29
N ARG A 274 7.45 -11.33 3.64
CA ARG A 274 6.16 -11.78 4.18
C ARG A 274 5.38 -12.65 3.19
N GLU A 275 5.37 -12.27 1.92
CA GLU A 275 4.71 -13.05 0.87
C GLU A 275 5.42 -14.39 0.59
N ARG A 276 6.76 -14.42 0.68
CA ARG A 276 7.54 -15.66 0.62
C ARG A 276 7.22 -16.56 1.82
N GLU A 277 7.13 -15.98 3.02
CA GLU A 277 6.76 -16.70 4.25
C GLU A 277 5.33 -17.26 4.18
N ALA A 278 4.36 -16.46 3.69
CA ALA A 278 2.99 -16.92 3.49
C ALA A 278 2.91 -18.12 2.53
N ARG A 279 3.63 -18.06 1.40
CA ARG A 279 3.73 -19.19 0.46
C ARG A 279 4.38 -20.43 1.07
N ARG A 280 5.35 -20.25 1.98
CA ARG A 280 5.93 -21.37 2.74
C ARG A 280 4.89 -22.02 3.63
N ILE A 281 4.15 -21.23 4.42
CA ILE A 281 3.09 -21.72 5.30
C ILE A 281 2.03 -22.48 4.50
N GLU A 282 1.61 -21.96 3.35
CA GLU A 282 0.64 -22.62 2.49
C GLU A 282 1.12 -23.99 2.00
N ARG A 283 2.36 -24.07 1.49
CA ARG A 283 2.94 -25.35 1.06
C ARG A 283 3.11 -26.35 2.20
N ARG A 284 3.45 -25.89 3.41
CA ARG A 284 3.51 -26.74 4.61
C ARG A 284 2.16 -27.39 4.88
N LYS A 285 1.09 -26.60 4.84
CA LYS A 285 -0.27 -27.11 5.00
C LYS A 285 -0.62 -28.14 3.93
N THR A 286 -0.32 -27.85 2.66
CA THR A 286 -0.60 -28.78 1.56
C THR A 286 0.19 -30.09 1.68
N ARG A 287 1.49 -30.03 2.00
CA ARG A 287 2.32 -31.24 2.19
C ARG A 287 1.90 -32.01 3.44
N GLY A 288 1.58 -31.32 4.53
CA GLY A 288 1.04 -31.93 5.75
C GLY A 288 -0.21 -32.72 5.43
N GLN A 289 -1.15 -32.11 4.70
CA GLN A 289 -2.37 -32.79 4.26
C GLN A 289 -2.06 -34.02 3.38
N GLN A 290 -1.14 -33.90 2.41
CA GLN A 290 -0.74 -35.04 1.56
C GLN A 290 -0.15 -36.21 2.37
N LEU A 291 0.64 -35.91 3.40
CA LEU A 291 1.17 -36.94 4.30
C LEU A 291 0.07 -37.56 5.15
N CYS A 292 -0.84 -36.75 5.71
CA CYS A 292 -2.00 -37.27 6.42
C CYS A 292 -2.80 -38.24 5.54
N ASP A 293 -3.09 -37.85 4.30
CA ASP A 293 -3.86 -38.66 3.36
C ASP A 293 -3.14 -39.98 3.03
N ALA A 294 -1.82 -39.95 2.80
CA ALA A 294 -1.02 -41.15 2.52
C ALA A 294 -0.90 -42.10 3.73
N ILE A 295 -0.85 -41.54 4.95
CA ILE A 295 -0.77 -42.34 6.19
C ILE A 295 -2.06 -43.13 6.41
N VAL A 296 -3.22 -42.60 6.00
CA VAL A 296 -4.49 -43.33 6.09
C VAL A 296 -4.42 -44.64 5.32
N ASP A 297 -4.01 -44.58 4.05
CA ASP A 297 -3.91 -45.75 3.18
C ASP A 297 -2.87 -46.76 3.72
N PHE A 298 -1.72 -46.26 4.19
CA PHE A 298 -0.66 -47.08 4.78
C PHE A 298 -1.11 -47.79 6.06
N CYS A 299 -1.79 -47.08 6.97
CA CYS A 299 -2.27 -47.67 8.22
C CYS A 299 -3.33 -48.73 7.96
N GLN A 300 -4.18 -48.52 6.95
CA GLN A 300 -5.19 -49.48 6.54
C GLN A 300 -4.57 -50.77 5.94
N GLU A 301 -3.48 -50.66 5.18
CA GLU A 301 -2.79 -51.82 4.60
C GLU A 301 -2.08 -52.68 5.67
N HIS A 302 -1.65 -52.05 6.76
CA HIS A 302 -0.82 -52.68 7.80
C HIS A 302 -1.51 -52.90 9.15
N ASP A 303 -2.83 -52.67 9.24
CA ASP A 303 -3.62 -52.78 10.47
C ASP A 303 -3.05 -51.94 11.64
N LEU A 304 -2.59 -50.72 11.36
CA LEU A 304 -2.04 -49.78 12.35
C LEU A 304 -3.09 -48.77 12.81
N ASP A 305 -2.94 -48.24 14.03
CA ASP A 305 -3.79 -47.15 14.52
C ASP A 305 -3.43 -45.83 13.81
N HIS A 306 -4.36 -45.35 12.97
CA HIS A 306 -4.17 -44.13 12.19
C HIS A 306 -3.86 -42.91 13.06
N GLN A 307 -4.48 -42.81 14.24
CA GLN A 307 -4.33 -41.62 15.08
C GLN A 307 -2.99 -41.58 15.81
N GLU A 308 -2.50 -42.74 16.27
CA GLU A 308 -1.16 -42.90 16.81
C GLU A 308 -0.09 -42.62 15.73
N MET A 309 -0.26 -43.17 14.53
CA MET A 309 0.68 -42.95 13.41
C MET A 309 0.68 -41.51 12.91
N HIS A 310 -0.48 -40.86 12.83
CA HIS A 310 -0.59 -39.44 12.49
C HIS A 310 0.19 -38.57 13.49
N ASN A 311 -0.03 -38.77 14.79
CA ASN A 311 0.66 -37.99 15.83
C ASN A 311 2.17 -38.28 15.88
N ALA A 312 2.60 -39.49 15.48
CA ALA A 312 4.00 -39.87 15.49
C ALA A 312 4.77 -39.39 14.23
N LEU A 313 4.10 -39.28 13.07
CA LEU A 313 4.76 -39.02 11.79
C LEU A 313 4.46 -37.64 11.20
N VAL A 314 3.33 -37.02 11.53
CA VAL A 314 2.94 -35.70 11.00
C VAL A 314 3.12 -34.65 12.09
N ASP A 315 4.36 -34.22 12.29
CA ASP A 315 4.65 -33.01 13.04
C ASP A 315 4.67 -31.81 12.07
N GLU A 316 3.82 -30.81 12.31
CA GLU A 316 3.78 -29.59 11.49
C GLU A 316 5.14 -28.86 11.45
N GLU A 317 5.99 -29.07 12.45
CA GLU A 317 7.35 -28.52 12.49
C GLU A 317 8.29 -29.26 11.53
N TRP A 318 8.11 -30.58 11.34
CA TRP A 318 8.95 -31.42 10.49
C TRP A 318 8.59 -31.34 9.01
N VAL A 319 7.30 -31.22 8.68
CA VAL A 319 6.82 -31.15 7.28
C VAL A 319 7.21 -29.81 6.60
N GLY A 320 7.84 -28.91 7.36
CA GLY A 320 8.09 -27.54 6.94
C GLY A 320 9.43 -26.97 7.34
N GLU A 321 10.41 -27.79 7.69
CA GLU A 321 11.69 -27.31 8.17
C GLU A 321 12.26 -26.20 7.27
N GLU A 322 12.76 -25.13 7.91
CA GLU A 322 13.55 -24.08 7.25
C GLU A 322 14.82 -24.61 6.56
N TRP A 323 15.08 -25.91 6.78
CA TRP A 323 16.21 -26.71 6.39
C TRP A 323 16.00 -27.43 5.06
N SER A 324 14.75 -27.72 4.65
CA SER A 324 14.50 -28.28 3.32
C SER A 324 14.97 -27.26 2.29
N CYS A 325 16.01 -27.62 1.53
CA CYS A 325 16.69 -26.76 0.57
C CYS A 325 15.74 -25.82 -0.19
N ASP A 326 16.15 -24.55 -0.23
CA ASP A 326 15.80 -23.51 -1.21
C ASP A 326 14.81 -23.89 -2.35
N GLU A 327 13.52 -23.66 -2.15
CA GLU A 327 12.62 -23.63 -3.32
C GLU A 327 12.99 -22.56 -4.38
N ASP A 328 13.91 -21.64 -4.05
CA ASP A 328 14.50 -20.68 -5.01
C ASP A 328 15.79 -21.22 -5.70
N GLY A 329 16.20 -22.48 -5.43
CA GLY A 329 17.37 -23.15 -6.02
C GLY A 329 18.72 -22.47 -5.76
N THR A 330 18.76 -21.54 -4.79
CA THR A 330 19.98 -20.88 -4.33
C THR A 330 20.31 -21.25 -2.89
N ARG A 331 21.27 -22.17 -2.74
CA ARG A 331 21.89 -22.62 -1.46
C ARG A 331 22.71 -21.49 -0.88
N ASN A 332 22.03 -20.47 -0.38
CA ASN A 332 22.66 -19.24 0.07
C ASN A 332 23.51 -19.49 1.32
N GLU A 333 24.52 -18.63 1.51
CA GLU A 333 25.46 -18.69 2.63
C GLU A 333 24.74 -18.68 3.99
N SER A 334 23.63 -17.95 4.11
CA SER A 334 22.85 -17.89 5.34
C SER A 334 22.22 -19.22 5.74
N TRP A 335 21.77 -20.03 4.76
CA TRP A 335 21.21 -21.36 5.01
C TRP A 335 22.30 -22.33 5.45
N ARG A 336 23.47 -22.28 4.80
CA ARG A 336 24.65 -23.07 5.20
C ARG A 336 25.14 -22.71 6.60
N GLN A 337 25.18 -21.42 6.93
CA GLN A 337 25.57 -20.94 8.26
C GLN A 337 24.61 -21.46 9.34
N LYS A 338 23.31 -21.42 9.09
CA LYS A 338 22.33 -22.04 10.00
C LYS A 338 22.64 -23.54 10.17
N LEU A 339 22.92 -24.28 9.08
CA LEU A 339 23.11 -25.74 9.15
C LEU A 339 24.35 -26.10 9.97
N PHE A 340 25.37 -25.25 9.90
CA PHE A 340 26.57 -25.35 10.71
C PHE A 340 26.30 -25.06 12.19
N GLU A 341 25.52 -24.02 12.49
CA GLU A 341 25.12 -23.68 13.87
C GLU A 341 24.29 -24.79 14.52
N ALA A 342 23.44 -25.47 13.74
CA ALA A 342 22.70 -26.65 14.18
C ALA A 342 23.57 -27.92 14.33
N GLY A 343 24.85 -27.88 13.90
CA GLY A 343 25.77 -29.01 13.96
C GLY A 343 25.50 -30.10 12.91
N THR A 344 24.62 -29.83 11.95
CA THR A 344 24.23 -30.75 10.86
C THR A 344 25.31 -30.89 9.80
N ILE A 345 26.05 -29.82 9.53
CA ILE A 345 27.17 -29.82 8.57
C ILE A 345 28.46 -29.33 9.24
N SER A 346 29.58 -29.79 8.71
CA SER A 346 30.92 -29.37 9.14
C SER A 346 31.27 -27.97 8.65
N LEU A 347 32.28 -27.35 9.27
CA LEU A 347 32.82 -26.06 8.86
C LEU A 347 33.24 -26.06 7.38
N THR A 348 33.81 -27.18 6.92
CA THR A 348 34.26 -27.36 5.54
C THR A 348 33.10 -27.44 4.54
N GLU A 349 31.99 -28.09 4.91
CA GLU A 349 30.78 -28.15 4.07
C GLU A 349 30.05 -26.82 4.04
N ARG A 350 30.13 -26.05 5.13
CA ARG A 350 29.58 -24.69 5.20
C ARG A 350 30.27 -23.76 4.20
N ASP A 351 31.61 -23.79 4.17
CA ASP A 351 32.42 -22.85 3.40
C ASP A 351 32.55 -23.23 1.91
N ASP A 352 32.20 -24.47 1.52
CA ASP A 352 32.29 -24.95 0.13
C ASP A 352 30.94 -24.87 -0.61
N PRO A 353 30.71 -23.88 -1.49
CA PRO A 353 29.45 -23.70 -2.20
C PRO A 353 29.09 -24.85 -3.15
N ASP A 354 30.06 -25.69 -3.53
CA ASP A 354 29.88 -26.77 -4.50
C ASP A 354 29.63 -28.13 -3.85
N VAL A 355 29.88 -28.26 -2.54
CA VAL A 355 29.56 -29.51 -1.83
C VAL A 355 28.06 -29.75 -1.82
N ALA A 356 27.67 -30.86 -2.45
CA ALA A 356 26.35 -31.42 -2.28
C ALA A 356 26.25 -31.99 -0.87
N ILE A 357 25.58 -31.26 0.03
CA ILE A 357 25.18 -31.77 1.33
C ILE A 357 24.19 -32.90 1.05
N LEU A 358 24.67 -34.14 1.19
CA LEU A 358 23.85 -35.34 1.13
C LEU A 358 23.13 -35.43 2.48
N GLU A 359 21.82 -35.25 2.46
CA GLU A 359 20.97 -35.55 3.61
C GLU A 359 21.20 -37.04 3.97
N LYS A 360 21.65 -37.28 5.20
CA LYS A 360 22.03 -38.60 5.71
C LYS A 360 20.85 -39.38 6.27
#